data_AF-A0A7S2D6B5-F1
#
_entry.id   AF-A0A7S2D6B5-F1
#
_cell.length_a   1.000
_cell.length_b   1.000
_cell.length_c   1.000
_cell.angle_alpha   90.00
_cell.angle_beta   90.00
_cell.angle_gamma   90.00
#
_symmetry.space_group_name_H-M   'P 1'
#
loop_
_entity.id
_entity.type
_entity.pdbx_description
1 polymer ?
#
loop_
_entity_poly.entity_id
_entity_poly.type
_entity_poly.pdbx_seq_one_letter_code
_entity_poly.pdbx_strand_id
1 'polypeptide(L)'
;PGDWTLPLSPGSLEPDWGWYDEGAARREAAERLVHNHAAIARFAARGAGKQGMPPVMAPLADPNAVPDDSVVPAVDVMLRWVCHALLSDTGPLDDSVGQSAASLAGVSDEVVASLTYLKDRVGVPRDMQLPAARQLRGHLLWASGKF
;
A
#
# COMPACT_ATOMS: atom_id res chain seq x y z
N PRO A 1 9.09 -10.82 -1.71
CA PRO A 1 7.60 -10.80 -1.70
C PRO A 1 7.12 -10.38 -3.09
N GLY A 2 6.01 -10.92 -3.60
CA GLY A 2 5.58 -10.72 -4.99
C GLY A 2 5.35 -9.25 -5.34
N ASP A 3 6.05 -8.76 -6.36
CA ASP A 3 5.78 -7.45 -6.96
C ASP A 3 4.62 -7.61 -7.95
N TRP A 4 3.42 -7.68 -7.39
CA TRP A 4 2.19 -7.71 -8.16
C TRP A 4 2.00 -6.37 -8.86
N THR A 5 2.05 -6.39 -10.19
CA THR A 5 1.81 -5.21 -11.02
C THR A 5 0.39 -5.26 -11.57
N LEU A 6 -0.23 -4.09 -11.75
CA LEU A 6 -1.55 -3.98 -12.36
C LEU A 6 -1.41 -3.93 -13.90
N PRO A 7 -2.32 -4.56 -14.68
CA PRO A 7 -3.40 -5.45 -14.22
C PRO A 7 -2.84 -6.77 -13.65
N LEU A 8 -3.48 -7.28 -12.59
CA LEU A 8 -2.99 -8.45 -11.88
C LEU A 8 -3.03 -9.71 -12.77
N SER A 9 -1.87 -10.25 -13.09
CA SER A 9 -1.73 -11.54 -13.77
C SER A 9 -1.26 -12.64 -12.82
N PRO A 10 -1.74 -13.90 -12.96
CA PRO A 10 -1.19 -15.04 -12.22
C PRO A 10 0.30 -15.24 -12.54
N GLY A 11 1.12 -15.38 -11.50
CA GLY A 11 2.52 -15.80 -11.62
C GLY A 11 2.67 -17.32 -11.76
N SER A 12 3.83 -17.79 -12.21
CA SER A 12 4.10 -19.24 -12.40
C SER A 12 4.11 -20.08 -11.12
N LEU A 13 4.30 -19.43 -9.96
CA LEU A 13 4.33 -20.05 -8.63
C LEU A 13 3.11 -19.66 -7.77
N GLU A 14 2.14 -18.96 -8.36
CA GLU A 14 0.93 -18.52 -7.66
C GLU A 14 -0.15 -19.60 -7.68
N PRO A 15 -1.07 -19.60 -6.71
CA PRO A 15 -2.24 -20.46 -6.80
C PRO A 15 -3.07 -20.10 -8.04
N ASP A 16 -3.91 -21.03 -8.48
CA ASP A 16 -5.02 -20.65 -9.35
C ASP A 16 -5.85 -19.58 -8.63
N TRP A 17 -6.26 -18.55 -9.36
CA TRP A 17 -6.98 -17.39 -8.86
C TRP A 17 -8.47 -17.45 -9.19
N GLY A 18 -8.93 -18.47 -9.93
CA GLY A 18 -10.34 -18.62 -10.32
C GLY A 18 -11.33 -18.90 -9.18
N TRP A 19 -10.86 -19.06 -7.94
CA TRP A 19 -11.69 -19.39 -6.77
C TRP A 19 -12.20 -18.17 -5.99
N TYR A 20 -11.76 -16.94 -6.28
CA TYR A 20 -12.20 -15.74 -5.57
C TYR A 20 -12.89 -14.72 -6.47
N ASP A 21 -13.77 -13.91 -5.88
CA ASP A 21 -14.37 -12.74 -6.52
C ASP A 21 -13.42 -11.54 -6.38
N GLU A 22 -12.94 -11.04 -7.52
CA GLU A 22 -12.01 -9.92 -7.55
C GLU A 22 -12.59 -8.62 -6.98
N GLY A 23 -13.86 -8.34 -7.26
CA GLY A 23 -14.56 -7.20 -6.68
C GLY A 23 -14.76 -7.32 -5.17
N ALA A 24 -15.00 -8.53 -4.66
CA ALA A 24 -15.04 -8.78 -3.21
C ALA A 24 -13.66 -8.56 -2.57
N ALA A 25 -12.59 -9.06 -3.17
CA ALA A 25 -11.22 -8.87 -2.68
C ALA A 25 -10.80 -7.38 -2.64
N ARG A 26 -11.14 -6.62 -3.70
CA ARG A 26 -10.90 -5.17 -3.74
C ARG A 26 -11.68 -4.42 -2.65
N ARG A 27 -12.94 -4.79 -2.43
CA ARG A 27 -13.79 -4.20 -1.38
C ARG A 27 -13.28 -4.50 0.03
N GLU A 28 -12.83 -5.72 0.31
CA GLU A 28 -12.21 -6.06 1.61
C GLU A 28 -10.95 -5.20 1.84
N ALA A 29 -10.07 -5.11 0.85
CA ALA A 29 -8.86 -4.29 0.95
C ALA A 29 -9.19 -2.82 1.25
N ALA A 30 -10.16 -2.25 0.54
CA ALA A 30 -10.61 -0.88 0.75
C ALA A 30 -11.25 -0.69 2.13
N GLU A 31 -12.11 -1.61 2.57
CA GLU A 31 -12.75 -1.59 3.89
C GLU A 31 -11.69 -1.55 5.01
N ARG A 32 -10.71 -2.46 4.96
CA ARG A 32 -9.65 -2.55 5.99
C ARG A 32 -8.78 -1.30 6.03
N LEU A 33 -8.48 -0.70 4.87
CA LEU A 33 -7.70 0.53 4.80
C LEU A 33 -8.49 1.72 5.36
N VAL A 34 -9.75 1.89 4.95
CA VAL A 34 -10.62 2.99 5.42
C VAL A 34 -10.87 2.88 6.92
N HIS A 35 -11.15 1.67 7.43
CA HIS A 35 -11.47 1.45 8.84
C HIS A 35 -10.38 1.92 9.81
N ASN A 36 -9.11 1.85 9.39
CA ASN A 36 -7.96 2.16 10.25
C ASN A 36 -6.99 3.16 9.60
N HIS A 37 -7.50 4.03 8.71
CA HIS A 37 -6.67 4.83 7.80
C HIS A 37 -5.63 5.69 8.54
N ALA A 38 -6.00 6.35 9.64
CA ALA A 38 -5.08 7.21 10.38
C ALA A 38 -3.88 6.44 10.97
N ALA A 39 -4.13 5.26 11.56
CA ALA A 39 -3.06 4.43 12.09
C ALA A 39 -2.23 3.79 10.98
N ILE A 40 -2.85 3.40 9.86
CA ILE A 40 -2.17 2.84 8.70
C ILE A 40 -1.26 3.90 8.04
N ALA A 41 -1.73 5.13 7.85
CA ALA A 41 -0.94 6.22 7.30
C ALA A 41 0.29 6.51 8.18
N ARG A 42 0.09 6.61 9.50
CA ARG A 42 1.19 6.77 10.46
C ARG A 42 2.13 5.56 10.47
N PHE A 43 1.63 4.35 10.34
CA PHE A 43 2.46 3.14 10.25
C PHE A 43 3.28 3.13 8.95
N ALA A 44 2.67 3.44 7.82
CA ALA A 44 3.34 3.51 6.51
C ALA A 44 4.46 4.55 6.51
N ALA A 45 4.26 5.70 7.17
CA ALA A 45 5.27 6.76 7.33
C ALA A 45 6.55 6.33 8.08
N ARG A 46 6.61 5.12 8.62
CA ARG A 46 7.87 4.51 9.09
C ARG A 46 8.85 4.19 7.96
N GLY A 47 8.37 4.07 6.72
CA GLY A 47 9.24 3.90 5.54
C GLY A 47 10.17 5.08 5.29
N ALA A 48 9.69 6.31 5.56
CA ALA A 48 10.49 7.54 5.55
C ALA A 48 11.10 7.89 6.92
N GLY A 49 10.75 7.12 7.94
CA GLY A 49 11.10 7.38 9.32
C GLY A 49 12.48 6.85 9.72
N LYS A 50 12.64 6.61 11.02
CA LYS A 50 13.89 6.09 11.59
C LYS A 50 13.76 4.62 11.92
N GLN A 51 14.85 3.88 11.68
CA GLN A 51 14.97 2.50 12.13
C GLN A 51 14.76 2.40 13.64
N GLY A 52 13.97 1.41 14.06
CA GLY A 52 13.69 1.16 15.45
C GLY A 52 14.86 0.52 16.21
N MET A 53 15.05 0.92 17.46
CA MET A 53 16.07 0.35 18.35
C MET A 53 15.44 -0.21 19.63
N PRO A 54 15.86 -1.41 20.10
CA PRO A 54 16.79 -2.34 19.43
C PRO A 54 16.15 -2.99 18.18
N PRO A 55 16.96 -3.39 17.19
CA PRO A 55 16.46 -4.12 16.03
C PRO A 55 16.05 -5.54 16.42
N VAL A 56 15.14 -6.12 15.66
CA VAL A 56 14.77 -7.54 15.78
C VAL A 56 15.31 -8.33 14.60
N MET A 57 15.48 -9.64 14.77
CA MET A 57 16.10 -10.50 13.75
C MET A 57 15.20 -10.76 12.52
N ALA A 58 13.88 -10.60 12.65
CA ALA A 58 12.95 -10.85 11.57
C ALA A 58 12.96 -9.68 10.57
N PRO A 59 13.26 -9.90 9.26
CA PRO A 59 13.55 -8.81 8.31
C PRO A 59 12.46 -7.75 8.13
N LEU A 60 11.18 -8.14 8.23
CA LEU A 60 10.03 -7.24 8.08
C LEU A 60 9.39 -6.87 9.42
N ALA A 61 10.00 -7.27 10.55
CA ALA A 61 9.45 -7.01 11.86
C ALA A 61 9.95 -5.68 12.43
N ASP A 62 8.98 -4.79 12.62
CA ASP A 62 9.05 -3.37 12.92
C ASP A 62 8.91 -2.75 14.29
N PRO A 63 8.94 -3.48 15.41
CA PRO A 63 8.17 -3.07 16.59
C PRO A 63 8.52 -1.68 17.10
N ASN A 64 9.79 -1.29 16.95
CA ASN A 64 10.36 -0.05 17.48
C ASN A 64 10.52 1.07 16.42
N ALA A 65 10.13 0.85 15.16
CA ALA A 65 10.33 1.86 14.11
C ALA A 65 9.53 3.14 14.39
N VAL A 66 10.17 4.29 14.16
CA VAL A 66 9.62 5.60 14.45
C VAL A 66 9.17 6.24 13.12
N PRO A 67 7.89 6.61 12.97
CA PRO A 67 7.41 7.25 11.75
C PRO A 67 7.97 8.65 11.57
N ASP A 68 8.07 9.10 10.32
CA ASP A 68 8.16 10.53 10.02
C ASP A 68 6.76 11.14 10.03
N ASP A 69 6.43 11.87 11.09
CA ASP A 69 5.10 12.48 11.23
C ASP A 69 4.83 13.61 10.23
N SER A 70 5.88 14.17 9.61
CA SER A 70 5.73 15.24 8.62
C SER A 70 5.18 14.74 7.28
N VAL A 71 5.42 13.48 6.92
CA VAL A 71 4.93 12.89 5.66
C VAL A 71 3.54 12.24 5.79
N VAL A 72 3.04 12.03 7.01
CA VAL A 72 1.74 11.35 7.25
C VAL A 72 0.58 11.94 6.44
N PRO A 73 0.40 13.27 6.33
CA PRO A 73 -0.68 13.84 5.52
C PRO A 73 -0.56 13.48 4.03
N ALA A 74 0.66 13.48 3.48
CA ALA A 74 0.93 13.12 2.09
C ALA A 74 0.67 11.62 1.83
N VAL A 75 1.07 10.76 2.78
CA VAL A 75 0.77 9.33 2.73
C VAL A 75 -0.74 9.10 2.78
N ASP A 76 -1.48 9.75 3.68
CA ASP A 76 -2.94 9.62 3.76
C ASP A 76 -3.64 10.04 2.45
N VAL A 77 -3.19 11.11 1.79
CA VAL A 77 -3.66 11.49 0.44
C VAL A 77 -3.51 10.34 -0.54
N MET A 78 -2.32 9.72 -0.60
CA MET A 78 -2.07 8.62 -1.53
C MET A 78 -2.82 7.35 -1.16
N LEU A 79 -3.02 7.05 0.13
CA LEU A 79 -3.84 5.91 0.55
C LEU A 79 -5.32 6.11 0.18
N ARG A 80 -5.83 7.34 0.18
CA ARG A 80 -7.18 7.64 -0.35
C ARG A 80 -7.27 7.39 -1.86
N TRP A 81 -6.23 7.71 -2.63
CA TRP A 81 -6.17 7.34 -4.04
C TRP A 81 -6.09 5.83 -4.26
N VAL A 82 -5.35 5.11 -3.43
CA VAL A 82 -5.33 3.64 -3.44
C VAL A 82 -6.72 3.07 -3.15
N CYS A 83 -7.45 3.60 -2.16
CA CYS A 83 -8.84 3.20 -1.91
C CYS A 83 -9.77 3.49 -3.09
N HIS A 84 -9.64 4.68 -3.70
CA HIS A 84 -10.42 5.04 -4.87
C HIS A 84 -10.16 4.07 -6.03
N ALA A 85 -8.88 3.75 -6.28
CA ALA A 85 -8.47 2.80 -7.31
C ALA A 85 -8.89 1.36 -7.01
N LEU A 86 -8.96 0.94 -5.73
CA LEU A 86 -9.52 -0.36 -5.36
C LEU A 86 -11.03 -0.44 -5.65
N LEU A 87 -11.77 0.65 -5.42
CA LEU A 87 -13.23 0.69 -5.63
C LEU A 87 -13.63 1.00 -7.07
N SER A 88 -12.67 1.40 -7.90
CA SER A 88 -12.84 1.76 -9.32
C SER A 88 -11.81 1.00 -10.16
N ASP A 89 -11.59 1.44 -11.39
CA ASP A 89 -10.45 0.98 -12.19
C ASP A 89 -9.34 2.04 -12.17
N THR A 90 -8.07 1.63 -12.28
CA THR A 90 -6.94 2.55 -12.23
C THR A 90 -6.84 3.46 -13.45
N GLY A 91 -7.18 2.96 -14.64
CA GLY A 91 -7.03 3.69 -15.91
C GLY A 91 -7.64 5.10 -15.91
N PRO A 92 -8.91 5.28 -15.55
CA PRO A 92 -9.54 6.60 -15.47
C PRO A 92 -8.95 7.54 -14.40
N LEU A 93 -8.17 7.02 -13.45
CA LEU A 93 -7.64 7.79 -12.32
C LEU A 93 -6.19 8.24 -12.54
N ASP A 94 -5.49 7.68 -13.53
CA ASP A 94 -4.05 7.86 -13.73
C ASP A 94 -3.62 9.34 -13.74
N ASP A 95 -4.31 10.19 -14.52
CA ASP A 95 -4.01 11.63 -14.60
C ASP A 95 -4.26 12.34 -13.27
N SER A 96 -5.34 12.01 -12.57
CA SER A 96 -5.72 12.67 -11.30
C SER A 96 -4.76 12.30 -10.17
N VAL A 97 -4.32 11.04 -10.13
CA VAL A 97 -3.33 10.57 -9.17
C VAL A 97 -1.96 11.16 -9.49
N GLY A 98 -1.58 11.24 -10.77
CA GLY A 98 -0.34 11.90 -11.21
C GLY A 98 -0.29 13.38 -10.83
N GLN A 99 -1.41 14.12 -10.99
CA GLN A 99 -1.50 15.51 -10.53
C GLN A 99 -1.38 15.63 -9.01
N SER A 100 -1.97 14.69 -8.26
CA SER A 100 -1.85 14.66 -6.81
C SER A 100 -0.42 14.35 -6.38
N ALA A 101 0.25 13.39 -7.01
CA ALA A 101 1.66 13.08 -6.78
C ALA A 101 2.56 14.28 -7.09
N ALA A 102 2.33 14.98 -8.21
CA ALA A 102 3.06 16.20 -8.57
C ALA A 102 2.89 17.32 -7.53
N SER A 103 1.71 17.44 -6.89
CA SER A 103 1.49 18.40 -5.80
C SER A 103 2.28 18.07 -4.52
N LEU A 104 2.78 16.84 -4.41
CA LEU A 104 3.58 16.32 -3.29
C LEU A 104 5.08 16.26 -3.61
N ALA A 105 5.54 16.91 -4.68
CA ALA A 105 6.92 16.82 -5.19
C ALA A 105 8.03 17.11 -4.15
N GLY A 106 7.72 17.83 -3.07
CA GLY A 106 8.66 18.11 -1.99
C GLY A 106 8.93 16.94 -1.03
N VAL A 107 8.15 15.85 -1.12
CA VAL A 107 8.23 14.66 -0.24
C VAL A 107 8.04 13.35 -1.02
N SER A 108 8.32 13.35 -2.33
CA SER A 108 8.05 12.21 -3.22
C SER A 108 8.73 10.93 -2.76
N ASP A 109 10.03 11.02 -2.44
CA ASP A 109 10.83 9.85 -2.05
C ASP A 109 10.33 9.26 -0.72
N GLU A 110 9.96 10.12 0.22
CA GLU A 110 9.39 9.72 1.51
C GLU A 110 8.03 9.05 1.34
N VAL A 111 7.19 9.54 0.43
CA VAL A 111 5.90 8.91 0.12
C VAL A 111 6.12 7.54 -0.55
N VAL A 112 7.01 7.44 -1.54
CA VAL A 112 7.36 6.17 -2.20
C VAL A 112 7.91 5.14 -1.20
N ALA A 113 8.81 5.58 -0.31
CA ALA A 113 9.35 4.73 0.75
C ALA A 113 8.24 4.25 1.69
N SER A 114 7.29 5.13 2.04
CA SER A 114 6.17 4.81 2.94
C SER A 114 5.16 3.83 2.33
N LEU A 115 4.80 4.01 1.06
CA LEU A 115 3.90 3.09 0.35
C LEU A 115 4.54 1.72 0.14
N THR A 116 5.83 1.68 -0.20
CA THR A 116 6.61 0.45 -0.35
C THR A 116 6.73 -0.29 0.98
N TYR A 117 6.99 0.46 2.05
CA TYR A 117 7.05 -0.06 3.41
C TYR A 117 5.75 -0.75 3.81
N LEU A 118 4.60 -0.11 3.54
CA LEU A 118 3.28 -0.70 3.79
C LEU A 118 3.05 -1.96 2.94
N LYS A 119 3.35 -1.92 1.63
CA LYS A 119 3.20 -3.06 0.70
C LYS A 119 3.84 -4.33 1.24
N ASP A 120 5.08 -4.21 1.71
CA ASP A 120 5.84 -5.36 2.19
C ASP A 120 5.31 -5.91 3.53
N ARG A 121 4.61 -5.09 4.31
CA ARG A 121 4.15 -5.40 5.68
C ARG A 121 2.68 -5.74 5.81
N VAL A 122 1.92 -5.76 4.71
CA VAL A 122 0.57 -6.33 4.70
C VAL A 122 0.64 -7.80 5.09
N GLY A 123 0.06 -8.18 6.23
CA GLY A 123 0.08 -9.54 6.76
C GLY A 123 -1.14 -10.36 6.38
N VAL A 124 -0.93 -11.62 6.02
CA VAL A 124 -2.00 -12.59 5.71
C VAL A 124 -1.90 -13.78 6.67
N PRO A 125 -3.00 -14.26 7.28
CA PRO A 125 -4.38 -13.77 7.18
C PRO A 125 -4.74 -12.65 8.19
N ARG A 126 -3.75 -12.13 8.93
CA ARG A 126 -3.95 -11.20 10.05
C ARG A 126 -4.69 -9.92 9.66
N ASP A 127 -4.27 -9.25 8.58
CA ASP A 127 -4.88 -7.99 8.14
C ASP A 127 -6.08 -8.21 7.22
N MET A 128 -5.95 -9.17 6.29
CA MET A 128 -6.96 -9.52 5.29
C MET A 128 -6.65 -10.86 4.63
N GLN A 129 -7.60 -11.35 3.83
CA GLN A 129 -7.41 -12.55 3.01
C GLN A 129 -6.34 -12.37 1.92
N LEU A 130 -5.74 -13.47 1.46
CA LEU A 130 -4.67 -13.43 0.45
C LEU A 130 -5.06 -12.66 -0.84
N PRO A 131 -6.27 -12.86 -1.43
CA PRO A 131 -6.66 -12.11 -2.62
C PRO A 131 -6.78 -10.60 -2.37
N ALA A 132 -7.32 -10.21 -1.21
CA ALA A 132 -7.41 -8.79 -0.82
C ALA A 132 -6.01 -8.18 -0.61
N ALA A 133 -5.10 -8.91 0.03
CA ALA A 133 -3.71 -8.48 0.20
C ALA A 133 -2.99 -8.34 -1.14
N ARG A 134 -3.23 -9.24 -2.10
CA ARG A 134 -2.70 -9.15 -3.46
C ARG A 134 -3.19 -7.89 -4.17
N GLN A 135 -4.49 -7.60 -4.08
CA GLN A 135 -5.07 -6.36 -4.62
C GLN A 135 -4.42 -5.13 -3.99
N LEU A 136 -4.41 -5.04 -2.65
CA LEU A 136 -3.82 -3.89 -1.96
C LEU A 136 -2.36 -3.67 -2.34
N ARG A 137 -1.53 -4.73 -2.35
CA ARG A 137 -0.11 -4.64 -2.69
C ARG A 137 0.11 -4.16 -4.13
N GLY A 138 -0.68 -4.64 -5.09
CA GLY A 138 -0.58 -4.17 -6.47
C GLY A 138 -0.99 -2.70 -6.64
N HIS A 139 -2.02 -2.27 -5.93
CA HIS A 139 -2.46 -0.87 -5.95
C HIS A 139 -1.47 0.06 -5.24
N LEU A 140 -0.83 -0.39 -4.15
CA LEU A 140 0.26 0.35 -3.50
C LEU A 140 1.45 0.52 -4.45
N LEU A 141 1.85 -0.53 -5.16
CA LEU A 141 2.93 -0.45 -6.15
C LEU A 141 2.58 0.50 -7.31
N TRP A 142 1.35 0.43 -7.84
CA TRP A 142 0.86 1.35 -8.86
C TRP A 142 0.89 2.81 -8.38
N ALA A 143 0.46 3.08 -7.15
CA ALA A 143 0.47 4.43 -6.59
C ALA A 143 1.90 4.96 -6.35
N SER A 144 2.82 4.11 -5.90
CA SER A 144 4.24 4.46 -5.77
C SER A 144 4.86 4.85 -7.11
N GLY A 145 4.47 4.19 -8.21
CA GLY A 145 4.96 4.51 -9.56
C GLY A 145 4.42 5.79 -10.18
N LYS A 146 3.67 6.61 -9.43
CA LYS A 146 3.18 7.93 -9.87
C LYS A 146 4.13 9.09 -9.51
N PHE A 147 5.17 8.80 -8.73
CA PHE A 147 6.28 9.69 -8.43
C PHE A 147 7.45 9.37 -9.36
#